data_AF-A0A965I0F1-F1
#
_entry.id   AF-A0A965I0F1-F1
#
_cell.length_a   1.000
_cell.length_b   1.000
_cell.length_c   1.000
_cell.angle_alpha   90.00
_cell.angle_beta   90.00
_cell.angle_gamma   90.00
#
_symmetry.space_group_name_H-M   'P 1'
#
loop_
_entity.id
_entity.type
_entity.pdbx_description
1 polymer ?
#
loop_
_entity_poly.entity_id
_entity_poly.type
_entity_poly.pdbx_seq_one_letter_code
_entity_poly.pdbx_strand_id
1 'polypeptide(L)'
;MADGIKWTGTDNSDRYVGSGGNDILDGGKGDDEILAGAGEDVIEGGRGNDVIYGGEGNDVTAPTGNRFMVKVVMTRSLVVVRYMAVMAMIPLR
;
A
#
# COMPACT_ATOMS: atom_id res chain seq x y z
N MET A 1 3.87 1.19 22.79
CA MET A 1 3.82 1.26 21.33
C MET A 1 4.07 -0.15 20.83
N ALA A 2 3.34 -0.63 19.82
CA ALA A 2 3.70 -1.90 19.21
C ALA A 2 4.99 -1.72 18.40
N ASP A 3 5.81 -2.76 18.37
CA ASP A 3 7.07 -2.74 17.63
C ASP A 3 6.76 -2.95 16.14
N GLY A 4 7.37 -2.15 15.28
CA GLY A 4 7.22 -2.27 13.83
C GLY A 4 7.91 -3.52 13.27
N ILE A 5 7.41 -4.02 12.14
CA ILE A 5 7.86 -5.24 11.47
C ILE A 5 8.41 -4.91 10.09
N LYS A 6 9.41 -5.69 9.67
CA LYS A 6 9.84 -5.73 8.26
C LYS A 6 9.39 -7.03 7.60
N TRP A 7 8.67 -6.92 6.49
CA TRP A 7 8.24 -8.07 5.70
C TRP A 7 8.57 -7.89 4.21
N THR A 8 8.87 -9.00 3.56
CA THR A 8 9.10 -9.08 2.12
C THR A 8 8.39 -10.31 1.58
N GLY A 9 7.54 -10.09 0.58
CA GLY A 9 6.80 -11.11 -0.15
C GLY A 9 7.65 -11.84 -1.17
N THR A 10 6.98 -12.59 -2.01
CA THR A 10 7.56 -13.53 -2.97
C THR A 10 7.34 -13.04 -4.40
N ASP A 11 7.47 -13.94 -5.38
CA ASP A 11 7.12 -13.67 -6.77
C ASP A 11 5.65 -14.06 -7.09
N ASN A 12 4.90 -14.56 -6.10
CA ASN A 12 3.51 -14.98 -6.23
C ASN A 12 2.60 -14.00 -5.48
N SER A 13 1.29 -14.08 -5.76
CA SER A 13 0.29 -13.38 -4.95
C SER A 13 0.37 -13.74 -3.47
N ASP A 14 0.70 -12.75 -2.66
CA ASP A 14 0.83 -12.86 -1.23
C ASP A 14 -0.30 -12.14 -0.50
N ARG A 15 -0.63 -12.60 0.70
CA ARG A 15 -1.56 -11.92 1.62
C ARG A 15 -0.86 -11.66 2.93
N TYR A 16 -0.69 -10.39 3.28
CA TYR A 16 0.04 -9.99 4.46
C TYR A 16 -0.78 -9.07 5.37
N VAL A 17 -0.62 -9.27 6.68
CA VAL A 17 -1.16 -8.41 7.73
C VAL A 17 -0.01 -8.00 8.64
N GLY A 18 0.25 -6.70 8.70
CA GLY A 18 1.25 -6.07 9.54
C GLY A 18 0.77 -5.89 10.97
N SER A 19 1.47 -5.01 11.68
CA SER A 19 1.38 -4.82 13.11
C SER A 19 0.59 -3.55 13.48
N GLY A 20 0.63 -3.19 14.76
CA GLY A 20 0.11 -1.90 15.22
C GLY A 20 1.21 -0.85 15.42
N GLY A 21 2.41 -1.11 14.89
CA GLY A 21 3.58 -0.22 14.91
C GLY A 21 4.01 0.13 13.49
N ASN A 22 5.04 0.97 13.37
CA ASN A 22 5.51 1.48 12.08
C ASN A 22 6.23 0.39 11.28
N ASP A 23 5.59 -0.14 10.24
CA ASP A 23 6.05 -1.28 9.47
C ASP A 23 6.80 -0.87 8.18
N ILE A 24 7.61 -1.80 7.66
CA ILE A 24 8.25 -1.73 6.34
C ILE A 24 7.87 -3.00 5.56
N LEU A 25 7.00 -2.86 4.59
CA LEU A 25 6.38 -3.97 3.85
C LEU A 25 6.73 -3.89 2.37
N ASP A 26 7.16 -5.00 1.78
CA ASP A 26 7.44 -5.13 0.35
C ASP A 26 6.70 -6.36 -0.19
N GLY A 27 5.77 -6.19 -1.13
CA GLY A 27 4.97 -7.25 -1.75
C GLY A 27 5.77 -8.14 -2.69
N GLY A 28 6.82 -7.59 -3.34
CA GLY A 28 7.61 -8.35 -4.32
C GLY A 28 6.97 -8.37 -5.71
N LYS A 29 6.63 -9.55 -6.24
CA LYS A 29 5.86 -9.66 -7.50
C LYS A 29 4.63 -10.52 -7.25
N GLY A 30 3.66 -10.40 -8.15
CA GLY A 30 2.37 -11.07 -8.01
C GLY A 30 1.30 -10.03 -7.71
N ASP A 31 0.06 -10.47 -7.64
CA ASP A 31 -1.05 -9.60 -7.23
C ASP A 31 -1.21 -9.74 -5.71
N ASP A 32 -0.72 -8.77 -4.93
CA ASP A 32 -0.62 -8.88 -3.47
C ASP A 32 -1.78 -8.21 -2.72
N GLU A 33 -2.16 -8.74 -1.56
CA GLU A 33 -3.10 -8.12 -0.61
C GLU A 33 -2.38 -7.78 0.70
N ILE A 34 -2.09 -6.51 0.95
CA ILE A 34 -1.33 -6.05 2.12
C ILE A 34 -2.21 -5.19 3.02
N LEU A 35 -2.31 -5.51 4.31
CA LEU A 35 -2.90 -4.68 5.36
C LEU A 35 -1.81 -4.31 6.36
N ALA A 36 -1.32 -3.06 6.39
CA ALA A 36 -0.19 -2.71 7.26
C ALA A 36 -0.60 -2.55 8.73
N GLY A 37 -1.73 -1.91 9.00
CA GLY A 37 -2.34 -1.94 10.33
C GLY A 37 -2.38 -0.54 10.93
N ALA A 38 -1.82 -0.34 12.12
CA ALA A 38 -1.74 0.99 12.72
C ALA A 38 -0.26 1.40 12.82
N GLY A 39 0.05 2.68 12.69
CA GLY A 39 1.42 3.15 12.67
C GLY A 39 1.70 4.02 11.44
N GLU A 40 2.93 4.48 11.32
CA GLU A 40 3.39 5.12 10.10
C GLU A 40 4.14 4.09 9.25
N ASP A 41 3.43 3.52 8.27
CA ASP A 41 3.92 2.38 7.51
C ASP A 41 4.57 2.81 6.19
N VAL A 42 5.61 2.07 5.78
CA VAL A 42 6.23 2.18 4.45
C VAL A 42 5.92 0.91 3.68
N ILE A 43 5.16 1.03 2.58
CA ILE A 43 4.65 -0.13 1.85
C ILE A 43 5.03 -0.03 0.37
N GLU A 44 5.72 -1.05 -0.13
CA GLU A 44 6.00 -1.26 -1.55
C GLU A 44 5.11 -2.42 -2.02
N GLY A 45 4.21 -2.18 -2.97
CA GLY A 45 3.40 -3.25 -3.57
C GLY A 45 4.21 -4.16 -4.49
N GLY A 46 5.25 -3.59 -5.11
CA GLY A 46 6.04 -4.31 -6.08
C GLY A 46 5.31 -4.47 -7.42
N ARG A 47 5.54 -5.58 -8.13
CA ARG A 47 5.00 -5.82 -9.48
C ARG A 47 3.73 -6.67 -9.44
N GLY A 48 2.61 -6.04 -9.72
CA GLY A 48 1.38 -6.71 -10.10
C GLY A 48 0.21 -5.77 -9.91
N ASN A 49 -0.99 -6.32 -9.70
CA ASN A 49 -2.17 -5.58 -9.32
C ASN A 49 -2.39 -5.74 -7.81
N ASP A 50 -1.75 -4.87 -7.04
CA ASP A 50 -1.72 -4.99 -5.59
C ASP A 50 -2.88 -4.22 -4.94
N VAL A 51 -3.43 -4.79 -3.88
CA VAL A 51 -4.43 -4.19 -3.00
C VAL A 51 -3.77 -3.89 -1.66
N ILE A 52 -3.52 -2.61 -1.40
CA ILE A 52 -2.82 -2.18 -0.19
C ILE A 52 -3.75 -1.33 0.68
N TYR A 53 -3.87 -1.73 1.94
CA TYR A 53 -4.53 -1.01 3.01
C TYR A 53 -3.48 -0.58 4.03
N GLY A 54 -3.12 0.71 4.06
CA GLY A 54 -2.20 1.25 5.06
C GLY A 54 -2.78 1.15 6.48
N GLY A 55 -4.05 1.54 6.64
CA GLY A 55 -4.74 1.46 7.92
C GLY A 55 -4.69 2.78 8.68
N GLU A 56 -4.48 2.74 10.00
CA GLU A 56 -4.47 3.95 10.84
C GLU A 56 -3.07 4.57 10.91
N GLY A 57 -2.87 5.70 10.26
CA GLY A 57 -1.67 6.52 10.41
C GLY A 57 -1.26 7.21 9.13
N ASN A 58 -0.02 7.72 9.11
CA ASN A 58 0.52 8.44 7.95
C ASN A 58 1.38 7.50 7.11
N ASP A 59 0.72 6.75 6.23
CA ASP A 59 1.40 5.71 5.46
C ASP A 59 1.99 6.25 4.15
N VAL A 60 3.17 5.75 3.81
CA VAL A 60 3.88 6.05 2.57
C VAL A 60 3.93 4.79 1.73
N THR A 61 3.15 4.79 0.65
CA THR A 61 3.18 3.73 -0.36
C THR A 61 4.14 4.11 -1.49
N ALA A 62 5.19 3.34 -1.75
CA ALA A 62 6.14 3.56 -2.84
C ALA A 62 5.60 2.97 -4.16
N PRO A 63 5.44 3.78 -5.23
CA PRO A 63 4.99 3.28 -6.53
C PRO A 63 6.17 2.73 -7.36
N THR A 64 6.44 1.44 -7.25
CA THR A 64 7.40 0.72 -8.10
C THR A 64 6.71 -0.46 -8.80
N GLY A 65 5.59 -0.17 -9.46
CA GLY A 65 4.76 -1.16 -10.16
C GLY A 65 3.65 -0.47 -10.93
N ASN A 66 3.00 -1.14 -11.88
CA ASN A 66 2.06 -0.54 -12.84
C ASN A 66 0.88 0.24 -12.18
N ARG A 67 1.07 1.55 -12.01
CA ARG A 67 0.13 2.69 -12.09
C ARG A 67 -1.37 2.50 -11.76
N PHE A 68 -1.77 1.74 -10.76
CA PHE A 68 -3.11 1.88 -10.15
C PHE A 68 -3.05 1.71 -8.63
N MET A 69 -2.64 2.77 -7.94
CA MET A 69 -2.74 2.82 -6.49
C MET A 69 -4.16 3.25 -6.10
N VAL A 70 -4.84 2.40 -5.33
CA VAL A 70 -6.15 2.71 -4.75
C VAL A 70 -5.94 3.08 -3.28
N LYS A 71 -6.02 4.36 -2.94
CA LYS A 71 -6.02 4.77 -1.54
C LYS A 71 -7.44 4.70 -1.01
N VAL A 72 -7.68 3.73 -0.12
CA VAL A 72 -8.93 3.62 0.62
C VAL A 72 -8.74 4.30 1.97
N VAL A 73 -9.39 5.45 2.17
CA VAL A 73 -9.43 6.13 3.47
C VAL A 73 -10.78 5.84 4.11
N MET A 74 -10.79 5.04 5.17
CA MET A 74 -11.98 4.86 6.00
C MET A 74 -12.11 6.04 6.96
N THR A 75 -13.23 6.76 6.86
CA THR A 75 -13.65 7.72 7.89
C THR A 75 -14.91 7.18 8.57
N ARG A 76 -15.24 7.68 9.76
CA ARG A 76 -16.40 7.25 10.55
C ARG A 76 -17.75 7.28 9.80
N SER A 77 -17.83 7.97 8.66
CA SER A 77 -19.07 8.16 7.90
C SER A 77 -18.94 7.97 6.39
N LEU A 78 -17.74 7.68 5.87
CA LEU A 78 -17.52 7.54 4.42
C LEU A 78 -16.25 6.71 4.14
N VAL A 79 -16.36 5.76 3.22
CA VAL A 79 -15.21 5.11 2.59
C VAL A 79 -14.84 5.92 1.36
N VAL A 80 -13.71 6.61 1.41
CA VAL A 80 -13.22 7.41 0.28
C VAL A 80 -12.22 6.57 -0.50
N VAL A 81 -12.62 6.14 -1.70
CA VAL A 81 -11.74 5.46 -2.66
C VAL A 81 -11.19 6.51 -3.62
N ARG A 82 -9.89 6.79 -3.57
CA ARG A 82 -9.22 7.71 -4.52
C ARG A 82 -8.19 6.96 -5.34
N TYR A 83 -8.26 7.12 -6.66
CA TYR A 83 -7.19 6.73 -7.56
C TYR A 83 -6.01 7.68 -7.35
N MET A 84 -4.87 7.18 -6.90
CA MET A 84 -3.61 7.91 -6.89
C MET A 84 -2.88 7.58 -8.20
N ALA A 85 -3.27 8.25 -9.28
CA ALA A 85 -2.52 8.21 -10.53
C ALA A 85 -1.29 9.12 -10.41
N VAL A 86 -0.12 8.65 -10.88
CA VAL A 86 1.01 9.52 -11.21
C VAL A 86 0.53 10.53 -12.25
N MET A 87 0.70 11.83 -12.00
CA MET A 87 0.58 12.87 -13.03
C MET A 87 1.62 12.57 -14.12
N ALA A 88 1.24 11.80 -15.14
CA ALA A 88 1.87 11.92 -16.44
C ALA A 88 1.30 13.19 -17.06
N MET A 89 2.10 14.26 -17.11
CA MET A 89 1.78 15.47 -17.84
C MET A 89 1.77 15.11 -19.34
N ILE A 90 0.62 14.73 -19.88
CA ILE A 90 0.45 14.55 -21.32
C ILE A 90 0.25 15.97 -21.89
N PRO A 91 1.18 16.51 -22.71
CA PRO A 91 0.94 17.78 -23.38
C PRO A 91 -0.23 17.61 -24.35
N LEU A 92 -1.24 18.47 -24.24
CA LEU A 92 -2.27 18.61 -25.26
C LEU A 92 -1.60 19.10 -26.55
N ARG A 93 -1.64 18.29 -27.61
CA ARG A 93 -1.56 18.79 -28.98
C ARG A 93 -2.97 18.92 -29.53
#